data_AF-A0A8V5GTS1-F1
#
_entry.id   AF-A0A8V5GTS1-F1
#
_cell.length_a   1.000
_cell.length_b   1.000
_cell.length_c   1.000
_cell.angle_alpha   90.00
_cell.angle_beta   90.00
_cell.angle_gamma   90.00
#
_symmetry.space_group_name_H-M   'P 1'
#
loop_
_entity.id
_entity.type
_entity.pdbx_description
1 polymer ?
#
loop_
_entity_poly.entity_id
_entity_poly.type
_entity_poly.pdbx_seq_one_letter_code
_entity_poly.pdbx_strand_id
1 'polypeptide(L)'
;EAAGARQRCRSGGSIPGTLLCTNRRVAFVPAQWGRSQRALTPSHPIPLPASSFTKPKVLTGTSTLKFIPEELALFCRDFRLLRFYFHENGLAPQAFRVSRVGCALGGSSPFLLFAGGQQDEDGDGSSATLLFESLRDWEKELKRQGASGWRVSAVNERFDMAPSLPRYLWVPSGLLDHDLKRLFAHFEERRVPRLCWHHPGGSALLRAAAFHTGSEPGSEDARCLEALLLGGRGPCVLVRTAELPGPADIQLAHLKLRALCLPGDAHRDPFWGTLTPSPPFPSLRSCLRKAVEVASLLAGRRCSVLLQEPSDRDLNCLLASLVQLLGDPHSRTLPGFQSLLQREWVAAGHPFPHRLGSGNGACATARSSGSASGTRQELPWEPLALQSPSPA
;
A
#
# COMPACT_ATOMS: atom_id res chain seq x y z
N GLU A 1 19.45 21.25 13.16
CA GLU A 1 20.01 20.74 14.42
C GLU A 1 19.31 21.45 15.57
N ALA A 2 19.06 20.78 16.69
CA ALA A 2 18.51 21.37 17.90
C ALA A 2 19.29 20.79 19.09
N ALA A 3 20.23 21.57 19.61
CA ALA A 3 21.05 21.21 20.77
C ALA A 3 20.23 21.38 22.08
N GLY A 4 20.55 20.58 23.11
CA GLY A 4 19.88 20.65 24.42
C GLY A 4 18.55 19.89 24.51
N ALA A 5 18.24 19.03 23.53
CA ALA A 5 17.08 18.16 23.57
C ALA A 5 17.29 17.04 24.61
N ARG A 6 16.26 16.73 25.40
CA ARG A 6 16.29 15.59 26.32
C ARG A 6 15.31 14.51 25.86
N GLN A 7 15.81 13.33 25.50
CA GLN A 7 14.96 12.20 25.13
C GLN A 7 14.48 11.46 26.37
N ARG A 8 13.17 11.23 26.50
CA ARG A 8 12.61 10.39 27.59
C ARG A 8 12.99 8.93 27.37
N CYS A 9 13.55 8.30 28.39
CA CYS A 9 13.81 6.86 28.38
C CYS A 9 12.54 6.07 28.72
N ARG A 10 12.41 4.87 28.14
CA ARG A 10 11.31 3.95 28.44
C ARG A 10 11.31 3.47 29.89
N SER A 11 12.48 3.41 30.53
CA SER A 11 12.69 2.97 31.92
C SER A 11 12.45 4.08 32.97
N GLY A 12 12.03 5.28 32.54
CA GLY A 12 12.05 6.48 33.38
C GLY A 12 13.38 7.24 33.26
N GLY A 13 13.34 8.56 33.44
CA GLY A 13 14.49 9.47 33.25
C GLY A 13 14.59 10.10 31.86
N SER A 14 15.54 11.03 31.69
CA SER A 14 15.77 11.74 30.42
C SER A 14 17.27 11.90 30.12
N ILE A 15 17.65 11.60 28.86
CA ILE A 15 19.03 11.69 28.39
C ILE A 15 19.20 12.99 27.62
N PRO A 16 20.12 13.89 28.00
CA PRO A 16 20.42 15.08 27.22
C PRO A 16 21.19 14.73 25.95
N GLY A 17 20.96 15.48 24.87
CA GLY A 17 21.60 15.27 23.58
C GLY A 17 21.17 16.30 22.53
N THR A 18 21.50 15.99 21.28
CA THR A 18 21.24 16.84 20.13
C THR A 18 20.29 16.14 19.17
N LEU A 19 19.21 16.83 18.79
CA LEU A 19 18.26 16.35 17.79
C LEU A 19 18.67 16.88 16.40
N LEU A 20 19.05 15.96 15.53
CA LEU A 20 19.43 16.23 14.14
C LEU A 20 18.25 15.93 13.23
N CYS A 21 17.80 16.92 12.47
CA CYS A 21 16.74 16.74 11.48
C CYS A 21 17.27 17.14 10.11
N THR A 22 17.23 16.20 9.18
CA THR A 22 17.48 16.43 7.77
C THR A 22 16.18 16.27 7.00
N ASN A 23 16.19 16.68 5.73
CA ASN A 23 15.11 16.39 4.78
C ASN A 23 14.87 14.88 4.52
N ARG A 24 15.61 13.98 5.18
CA ARG A 24 15.47 12.51 5.03
C ARG A 24 15.25 11.73 6.34
N ARG A 25 15.71 12.26 7.49
CA ARG A 25 15.66 11.56 8.78
C ARG A 25 15.67 12.51 9.96
N VAL A 26 15.17 12.04 11.10
CA VAL A 26 15.51 12.62 12.41
C VAL A 26 16.35 11.61 13.19
N ALA A 27 17.45 12.08 13.77
CA ALA A 27 18.36 11.30 14.59
C ALA A 27 18.59 12.04 15.92
N PHE A 28 18.76 11.31 17.00
CA PHE A 28 19.11 11.86 18.31
C PHE A 28 20.50 11.38 18.72
N VAL A 29 21.36 12.31 19.11
CA VAL A 29 22.75 12.04 19.51
C VAL A 29 22.90 12.39 21.00
N PRO A 30 23.06 11.39 21.90
CA PRO A 30 23.25 11.64 23.33
C PRO A 30 24.52 12.44 23.64
N ALA A 31 24.45 13.37 24.60
CA ALA A 31 25.57 14.23 24.99
C ALA A 31 26.71 13.50 25.74
N GLN A 32 26.41 12.35 26.35
CA GLN A 32 27.37 11.56 27.14
C GLN A 32 28.10 10.49 26.31
N TRP A 33 27.90 10.44 24.99
CA TRP A 33 28.43 9.40 24.12
C TRP A 33 29.75 9.84 23.49
N GLY A 34 30.87 9.38 24.04
CA GLY A 34 32.21 9.54 23.45
C GLY A 34 32.30 8.91 22.06
N ARG A 35 33.25 9.39 21.23
CA ARG A 35 33.44 9.11 19.80
C ARG A 35 33.68 7.65 19.36
N SER A 36 33.31 6.63 20.13
CA SER A 36 33.49 5.24 19.71
C SER A 36 32.25 4.40 20.03
N GLN A 37 31.75 3.73 18.97
CA GLN A 37 30.66 2.75 18.92
C GLN A 37 29.24 3.28 18.57
N ARG A 38 28.71 2.70 17.48
CA ARG A 38 27.39 2.80 16.81
C ARG A 38 26.37 3.79 17.39
N ALA A 39 26.14 4.87 16.64
CA ALA A 39 24.93 5.70 16.73
C ALA A 39 23.67 4.82 16.75
N LEU A 40 22.73 5.14 17.63
CA LEU A 40 21.39 4.55 17.61
C LEU A 40 20.85 4.63 16.18
N THR A 41 20.54 3.46 15.63
CA THR A 41 20.15 3.24 14.23
C THR A 41 19.08 4.22 13.76
N PRO A 42 19.11 4.63 12.48
CA PRO A 42 18.20 5.61 11.91
C PRO A 42 16.75 5.11 12.02
N SER A 43 16.01 5.63 13.00
CA SER A 43 14.57 5.48 13.03
C SER A 43 13.98 6.55 12.11
N HIS A 44 13.38 6.16 10.98
CA HIS A 44 12.63 7.06 10.12
C HIS A 44 11.39 7.56 10.86
N PRO A 45 11.38 8.78 11.40
CA PRO A 45 10.28 9.26 12.21
C PRO A 45 9.39 10.14 11.35
N ILE A 46 8.11 9.78 11.32
CA ILE A 46 7.06 10.68 10.85
C ILE A 46 6.59 11.44 12.10
N PRO A 47 6.66 12.77 12.17
CA PRO A 47 6.04 13.48 13.27
C PRO A 47 4.54 13.49 13.09
N LEU A 48 3.82 13.26 14.18
CA LEU A 48 2.49 13.75 14.56
C LEU A 48 2.21 13.14 15.94
N PRO A 49 1.71 13.81 17.02
CA PRO A 49 1.64 15.23 17.39
C PRO A 49 2.59 15.61 18.57
N ALA A 50 2.93 16.89 18.70
CA ALA A 50 3.60 17.48 19.87
C ALA A 50 2.57 18.03 20.89
N SER A 51 2.87 17.94 22.18
CA SER A 51 2.01 18.34 23.29
C SER A 51 2.27 19.79 23.73
N SER A 52 1.20 20.54 23.95
CA SER A 52 1.13 21.52 25.02
C SER A 52 -0.19 21.33 25.75
N PHE A 53 -0.15 21.68 27.03
CA PHE A 53 -1.18 21.45 28.03
C PHE A 53 -2.61 21.64 27.52
N THR A 54 -3.44 20.64 27.83
CA THR A 54 -4.91 20.54 27.70
C THR A 54 -5.53 20.01 26.39
N LYS A 55 -4.94 20.17 25.20
CA LYS A 55 -5.44 19.52 23.95
C LYS A 55 -4.31 19.22 22.94
N PRO A 56 -4.12 17.97 22.47
CA PRO A 56 -3.09 17.64 21.49
C PRO A 56 -3.34 18.36 20.15
N LYS A 57 -2.36 19.10 19.64
CA LYS A 57 -2.45 19.79 18.35
C LYS A 57 -1.59 19.07 17.31
N VAL A 58 -2.25 18.56 16.28
CA VAL A 58 -1.59 17.93 15.13
C VAL A 58 -0.84 18.99 14.34
N LEU A 59 0.48 18.86 14.28
CA LEU A 59 1.34 19.75 13.47
C LEU A 59 1.41 19.20 12.06
N THR A 60 1.03 20.01 11.08
CA THR A 60 1.20 19.71 9.65
C THR A 60 2.32 20.58 9.07
N GLY A 61 2.84 20.27 7.88
CA GLY A 61 3.96 21.02 7.26
C GLY A 61 3.67 22.50 7.01
N THR A 62 2.39 22.87 7.03
CA THR A 62 1.86 24.22 6.88
C THR A 62 1.50 24.89 8.21
N SER A 63 1.57 24.17 9.33
CA SER A 63 1.21 24.70 10.64
C SER A 63 2.24 25.73 11.12
N THR A 64 1.81 26.97 11.31
CA THR A 64 2.57 27.99 12.02
C THR A 64 2.25 27.88 13.52
N LEU A 65 3.24 27.44 14.29
CA LEU A 65 3.13 27.44 15.75
C LEU A 65 3.35 28.87 16.27
N LYS A 66 2.44 29.36 17.11
CA LYS A 66 2.55 30.68 17.76
C LYS A 66 3.42 30.65 19.03
N PHE A 67 3.71 29.46 19.54
CA PHE A 67 4.48 29.22 20.76
C PHE A 67 5.48 28.08 20.54
N ILE A 68 6.56 28.09 21.31
CA ILE A 68 7.56 27.01 21.34
C ILE A 68 7.00 25.87 22.21
N PRO A 69 6.83 24.63 21.69
CA PRO A 69 6.36 23.52 22.49
C PRO A 69 7.44 23.02 23.45
N GLU A 70 7.06 22.74 24.71
CA GLU A 70 7.95 22.17 25.73
C GLU A 70 8.26 20.69 25.48
N GLU A 71 7.36 19.99 24.80
CA GLU A 71 7.48 18.57 24.46
C GLU A 71 7.15 18.31 22.99
N LEU A 72 8.06 17.61 22.30
CA LEU A 72 7.86 17.06 20.97
C LEU A 72 7.71 15.56 21.05
N ALA A 73 6.54 15.05 20.66
CA ALA A 73 6.31 13.62 20.51
C ALA A 73 6.27 13.23 19.02
N LEU A 74 7.15 12.29 18.64
CA LEU A 74 7.22 11.71 17.30
C LEU A 74 6.69 10.28 17.35
N PHE A 75 5.66 10.02 16.56
CA PHE A 75 5.05 8.69 16.48
C PHE A 75 5.48 8.02 15.17
N CYS A 76 6.33 7.01 15.29
CA CYS A 76 6.90 6.30 14.16
C CYS A 76 5.93 5.24 13.62
N ARG A 77 6.09 4.86 12.33
CA ARG A 77 5.27 3.80 11.69
C ARG A 77 5.50 2.41 12.30
N ASP A 78 6.62 2.23 12.98
CA ASP A 78 7.01 0.99 13.66
C ASP A 78 6.54 0.92 15.13
N PHE A 79 5.43 1.61 15.45
CA PHE A 79 4.81 1.63 16.78
C PHE A 79 5.67 2.29 17.88
N ARG A 80 6.79 2.94 17.54
CA ARG A 80 7.60 3.68 18.51
C ARG A 80 7.06 5.09 18.76
N LEU A 81 7.03 5.47 20.04
CA LEU A 81 6.81 6.84 20.50
C LEU A 81 8.12 7.42 21.03
N LEU A 82 8.64 8.46 20.38
CA LEU A 82 9.81 9.20 20.84
C LEU A 82 9.35 10.52 21.43
N ARG A 83 9.64 10.76 22.71
CA ARG A 83 9.33 12.02 23.42
C ARG A 83 10.63 12.80 23.67
N PHE A 84 10.64 14.05 23.25
CA PHE A 84 11.75 14.98 23.43
C PHE A 84 11.26 16.19 24.22
N TYR A 85 11.98 16.52 25.29
CA TYR A 85 11.76 17.71 26.10
C TYR A 85 12.83 18.75 25.82
N PHE A 86 12.45 20.01 25.96
CA PHE A 86 13.35 21.15 25.79
C PHE A 86 13.21 22.06 27.00
N HIS A 87 14.33 22.43 27.62
CA HIS A 87 14.33 23.30 28.79
C HIS A 87 14.19 24.78 28.39
N GLU A 88 13.74 25.59 29.34
CA GLU A 88 13.32 27.01 29.21
C GLU A 88 14.09 27.80 28.13
N ASN A 89 13.35 28.42 27.21
CA ASN A 89 13.84 29.29 26.13
C ASN A 89 14.90 28.70 25.16
N GLY A 90 15.27 27.42 25.30
CA GLY A 90 16.37 26.78 24.54
C GLY A 90 16.04 26.38 23.09
N LEU A 91 14.77 26.45 22.69
CA LEU A 91 14.37 26.26 21.31
C LEU A 91 14.17 27.60 20.62
N ALA A 92 15.29 28.22 20.26
CA ALA A 92 15.35 29.15 19.13
C ALA A 92 14.57 28.59 17.90
N PRO A 93 14.28 29.39 16.86
CA PRO A 93 13.57 29.03 15.61
C PRO A 93 13.92 27.69 14.92
N GLN A 94 14.93 26.95 15.39
CA GLN A 94 15.36 25.63 14.95
C GLN A 94 14.37 24.50 15.33
N ALA A 95 13.65 24.52 16.46
CA ALA A 95 12.57 23.55 16.71
C ALA A 95 11.43 23.65 15.68
N PHE A 96 11.11 24.88 15.27
CA PHE A 96 10.14 25.11 14.20
C PHE A 96 10.61 24.50 12.88
N ARG A 97 11.92 24.50 12.61
CA ARG A 97 12.48 23.80 11.44
C ARG A 97 12.39 22.29 11.61
N VAL A 98 12.64 21.75 12.81
CA VAL A 98 12.52 20.31 13.12
C VAL A 98 11.09 19.80 12.94
N SER A 99 10.09 20.50 13.50
CA SER A 99 8.68 20.13 13.33
C SER A 99 8.26 20.22 11.87
N ARG A 100 8.66 21.28 11.16
CA ARG A 100 8.36 21.48 9.74
C ARG A 100 9.03 20.43 8.83
N VAL A 101 10.30 20.08 9.10
CA VAL A 101 11.05 19.05 8.37
C VAL A 101 10.46 17.68 8.61
N GLY A 102 10.13 17.33 9.85
CA GLY A 102 9.44 16.08 10.09
C GLY A 102 8.09 16.06 9.35
N CYS A 103 7.30 17.14 9.38
CA CYS A 103 6.00 17.15 8.71
C CYS A 103 6.15 17.03 7.18
N ALA A 104 7.23 17.60 6.62
CA ALA A 104 7.61 17.40 5.22
C ALA A 104 8.02 15.94 4.92
N LEU A 105 8.65 15.24 5.88
CA LEU A 105 8.94 13.79 5.79
C LEU A 105 7.67 12.92 5.81
N GLY A 106 6.58 13.40 6.42
CA GLY A 106 5.28 12.71 6.41
C GLY A 106 4.51 12.84 5.09
N GLY A 107 4.74 13.92 4.33
CA GLY A 107 4.11 14.17 3.04
C GLY A 107 4.97 13.85 1.81
N SER A 108 6.26 13.59 1.99
CA SER A 108 7.16 13.24 0.89
C SER A 108 7.09 11.74 0.60
N SER A 109 6.91 11.40 -0.67
CA SER A 109 6.91 10.01 -1.14
C SER A 109 8.19 9.27 -0.72
N PRO A 110 8.10 8.16 0.04
CA PRO A 110 9.23 7.27 0.30
C PRO A 110 9.87 6.76 -0.98
N PHE A 111 9.13 6.72 -2.11
CA PHE A 111 9.60 6.20 -3.38
C PHE A 111 10.65 7.10 -4.06
N LEU A 112 10.57 8.43 -3.91
CA LEU A 112 11.56 9.34 -4.48
C LEU A 112 12.84 9.45 -3.62
N LEU A 113 12.87 8.82 -2.44
CA LEU A 113 13.97 8.93 -1.49
C LEU A 113 15.07 7.86 -1.67
N PHE A 114 14.84 6.82 -2.47
CA PHE A 114 15.77 5.70 -2.66
C PHE A 114 16.22 5.45 -4.11
N ALA A 115 15.74 6.22 -5.08
CA ALA A 115 16.14 6.09 -6.49
C ALA A 115 17.57 6.60 -6.79
N GLY A 116 18.42 6.75 -5.77
CA GLY A 116 19.79 7.25 -5.88
C GLY A 116 20.80 6.23 -5.38
N GLY A 117 21.22 5.34 -6.28
CA GLY A 117 22.51 4.63 -6.24
C GLY A 117 22.54 3.33 -5.42
N GLN A 118 22.47 2.20 -6.11
CA GLN A 118 23.63 1.31 -6.32
C GLN A 118 23.24 0.30 -7.41
N GLN A 119 23.82 0.41 -8.61
CA GLN A 119 23.84 -0.70 -9.57
C GLN A 119 24.96 -1.61 -9.09
N ASP A 120 24.61 -2.71 -8.44
CA ASP A 120 25.57 -3.79 -8.22
C ASP A 120 25.67 -4.55 -9.56
N GLU A 121 26.87 -4.55 -10.14
CA GLU A 121 27.20 -5.30 -11.35
C GLU A 121 27.01 -6.80 -11.14
N ASP A 122 26.52 -7.44 -12.21
CA ASP A 122 26.08 -8.83 -12.27
C ASP A 122 27.10 -9.84 -11.74
N GLY A 123 26.67 -10.60 -10.72
CA GLY A 123 27.31 -11.82 -10.25
C GLY A 123 26.50 -13.06 -10.67
N ASP A 124 27.13 -13.86 -11.52
CA ASP A 124 26.68 -15.13 -12.10
C ASP A 124 26.07 -16.15 -11.10
N GLY A 125 25.05 -16.89 -11.55
CA GLY A 125 24.78 -18.27 -11.09
C GLY A 125 23.81 -18.53 -9.93
N SER A 126 23.20 -17.55 -9.28
CA SER A 126 22.17 -17.76 -8.24
C SER A 126 20.88 -17.03 -8.60
N SER A 127 19.72 -17.66 -8.35
CA SER A 127 18.37 -17.22 -8.73
C SER A 127 18.13 -15.72 -8.50
N ALA A 128 18.46 -14.89 -9.50
CA ALA A 128 18.28 -13.45 -9.41
C ALA A 128 16.81 -13.08 -9.29
N THR A 129 16.53 -12.08 -8.44
CA THR A 129 15.19 -11.52 -8.24
C THR A 129 14.67 -10.95 -9.56
N LEU A 130 13.48 -11.39 -9.97
CA LEU A 130 12.80 -10.89 -11.15
C LEU A 130 12.05 -9.61 -10.83
N LEU A 131 12.30 -8.56 -11.61
CA LEU A 131 11.65 -7.24 -11.44
C LEU A 131 10.39 -7.09 -12.30
N PHE A 132 10.16 -8.00 -13.26
CA PHE A 132 8.99 -8.00 -14.16
C PHE A 132 8.85 -6.75 -15.03
N GLU A 133 9.98 -6.13 -15.38
CA GLU A 133 10.04 -4.94 -16.25
C GLU A 133 10.17 -5.32 -17.73
N SER A 134 10.68 -6.53 -18.02
CA SER A 134 10.93 -7.02 -19.37
C SER A 134 10.10 -8.25 -19.71
N LEU A 135 9.77 -8.46 -21.00
CA LEU A 135 9.08 -9.67 -21.47
C LEU A 135 9.76 -10.97 -20.98
N ARG A 136 11.10 -10.99 -20.97
CA ARG A 136 11.91 -12.14 -20.58
C ARG A 136 11.67 -12.57 -19.12
N ASP A 137 11.44 -11.61 -18.22
CA ASP A 137 11.15 -11.91 -16.81
C ASP A 137 9.83 -12.67 -16.68
N TRP A 138 8.81 -12.19 -17.42
CA TRP A 138 7.49 -12.80 -17.48
C TRP A 138 7.54 -14.21 -18.07
N GLU A 139 8.33 -14.42 -19.13
CA GLU A 139 8.52 -15.74 -19.74
C GLU A 139 9.28 -16.71 -18.82
N LYS A 140 10.35 -16.23 -18.17
CA LYS A 140 11.18 -17.03 -17.27
C LYS A 140 10.37 -17.52 -16.06
N GLU A 141 9.59 -16.65 -15.44
CA GLU A 141 8.73 -17.03 -14.32
C GLU A 141 7.58 -17.95 -14.76
N LEU A 142 6.97 -17.71 -15.93
CA LEU A 142 5.93 -18.58 -16.46
C LEU A 142 6.45 -20.00 -16.71
N LYS A 143 7.67 -20.11 -17.25
CA LYS A 143 8.36 -21.38 -17.47
C LYS A 143 8.67 -22.09 -16.15
N ARG A 144 9.11 -21.35 -15.11
CA ARG A 144 9.35 -21.91 -13.77
C ARG A 144 8.09 -22.54 -13.17
N GLN A 145 6.93 -21.91 -13.36
CA GLN A 145 5.65 -22.42 -12.87
C GLN A 145 5.08 -23.61 -13.67
N GLY A 146 5.73 -24.01 -14.77
CA GLY A 146 5.28 -25.12 -15.62
C GLY A 146 3.92 -24.87 -16.28
N ALA A 147 3.57 -23.61 -16.53
CA ALA A 147 2.27 -23.20 -17.03
C ALA A 147 2.16 -23.32 -18.58
N SER A 148 2.31 -24.53 -19.13
CA SER A 148 2.39 -24.75 -20.59
C SER A 148 1.15 -24.38 -21.42
N GLY A 149 -0.02 -24.28 -20.78
CA GLY A 149 -1.28 -23.82 -21.41
C GLY A 149 -1.45 -22.29 -21.43
N TRP A 150 -0.45 -21.56 -20.95
CA TRP A 150 -0.47 -20.11 -20.81
C TRP A 150 0.66 -19.47 -21.60
N ARG A 151 0.44 -18.25 -22.07
CA ARG A 151 1.42 -17.44 -22.81
C ARG A 151 1.53 -16.05 -22.20
N VAL A 152 2.66 -15.40 -22.47
CA VAL A 152 2.83 -13.97 -22.20
C VAL A 152 2.17 -13.18 -23.34
N SER A 153 1.31 -12.22 -23.00
CA SER A 153 0.66 -11.31 -23.93
C SER A 153 1.23 -9.90 -23.73
N ALA A 154 1.58 -9.25 -24.83
CA ALA A 154 2.01 -7.85 -24.89
C ALA A 154 0.85 -6.88 -25.18
N VAL A 155 -0.40 -7.33 -25.00
CA VAL A 155 -1.61 -6.53 -25.29
C VAL A 155 -1.63 -5.18 -24.58
N ASN A 156 -0.98 -5.07 -23.41
CA ASN A 156 -0.93 -3.87 -22.59
C ASN A 156 0.47 -3.22 -22.56
N GLU A 157 1.34 -3.51 -23.52
CA GLU A 157 2.75 -3.05 -23.50
C GLU A 157 2.87 -1.51 -23.43
N ARG A 158 1.94 -0.82 -24.07
CA ARG A 158 1.84 0.66 -24.09
C ARG A 158 0.92 1.23 -23.02
N PHE A 159 0.34 0.38 -22.16
CA PHE A 159 -0.64 0.74 -21.12
C PHE A 159 -1.98 1.28 -21.65
N ASP A 160 -2.25 1.14 -22.96
CA ASP A 160 -3.49 1.63 -23.59
C ASP A 160 -4.75 0.90 -23.08
N MET A 161 -4.60 -0.38 -22.71
CA MET A 161 -5.73 -1.20 -22.27
C MET A 161 -6.08 -0.93 -20.81
N ALA A 162 -5.08 -0.96 -19.92
CA ALA A 162 -5.24 -0.69 -18.50
C ALA A 162 -3.98 -0.03 -17.93
N PRO A 163 -4.03 1.29 -17.63
CA PRO A 163 -2.88 2.04 -17.11
C PRO A 163 -2.36 1.55 -15.75
N SER A 164 -3.20 0.84 -15.00
CA SER A 164 -2.87 0.30 -13.67
C SER A 164 -2.32 -1.13 -13.71
N LEU A 165 -2.32 -1.79 -14.87
CA LEU A 165 -1.80 -3.14 -15.06
C LEU A 165 -0.38 -3.11 -15.65
N PRO A 166 0.39 -4.21 -15.52
CA PRO A 166 1.71 -4.30 -16.11
C PRO A 166 1.64 -4.36 -17.64
N ARG A 167 2.80 -4.16 -18.28
CA ARG A 167 2.98 -4.23 -19.74
C ARG A 167 2.62 -5.59 -20.33
N TYR A 168 2.90 -6.64 -19.57
CA TYR A 168 2.74 -8.02 -20.00
C TYR A 168 1.79 -8.76 -19.05
N LEU A 169 0.95 -9.62 -19.61
CA LEU A 169 -0.03 -10.40 -18.87
C LEU A 169 0.08 -11.88 -19.25
N TRP A 170 -0.21 -12.78 -18.32
CA TRP A 170 -0.34 -14.19 -18.63
C TRP A 170 -1.79 -14.56 -18.92
N VAL A 171 -2.01 -15.10 -20.11
CA VAL A 171 -3.33 -15.47 -20.64
C VAL A 171 -3.28 -16.86 -21.28
N PRO A 172 -4.42 -17.55 -21.44
CA PRO A 172 -4.43 -18.86 -22.09
C PRO A 172 -3.88 -18.79 -23.51
N SER A 173 -3.09 -19.78 -23.91
CA SER A 173 -2.42 -19.78 -25.21
C SER A 173 -3.40 -19.75 -26.39
N GLY A 174 -4.61 -20.29 -26.22
CA GLY A 174 -5.66 -20.30 -27.25
C GLY A 174 -6.43 -18.98 -27.39
N LEU A 175 -6.30 -18.04 -26.45
CA LEU A 175 -6.97 -16.75 -26.51
C LEU A 175 -6.11 -15.74 -27.27
N LEU A 176 -6.65 -15.12 -28.32
CA LEU A 176 -5.93 -14.11 -29.10
C LEU A 176 -5.99 -12.73 -28.45
N ASP A 177 -4.96 -11.90 -28.70
CA ASP A 177 -4.90 -10.54 -28.14
C ASP A 177 -6.05 -9.66 -28.65
N HIS A 178 -6.50 -9.85 -29.89
CA HIS A 178 -7.67 -9.15 -30.44
C HIS A 178 -8.93 -9.39 -29.61
N ASP A 179 -9.16 -10.63 -29.18
CA ASP A 179 -10.34 -11.00 -28.41
C ASP A 179 -10.21 -10.57 -26.95
N LEU A 180 -9.01 -10.75 -26.39
CA LEU A 180 -8.67 -10.26 -25.06
C LEU A 180 -8.89 -8.75 -24.93
N LYS A 181 -8.59 -7.96 -25.97
CA LYS A 181 -8.79 -6.49 -25.96
C LYS A 181 -10.23 -6.10 -25.68
N ARG A 182 -11.21 -6.81 -26.25
CA ARG A 182 -12.63 -6.52 -26.03
C ARG A 182 -13.02 -6.72 -24.57
N LEU A 183 -12.45 -7.74 -23.93
CA LEU A 183 -12.77 -8.09 -22.54
C LEU A 183 -12.41 -7.01 -21.52
N PHE A 184 -11.37 -6.20 -21.77
CA PHE A 184 -10.94 -5.14 -20.84
C PHE A 184 -12.08 -4.16 -20.50
N ALA A 185 -12.98 -3.87 -21.44
CA ALA A 185 -14.07 -2.91 -21.23
C ALA A 185 -15.09 -3.40 -20.18
N HIS A 186 -15.16 -4.71 -19.93
CA HIS A 186 -16.16 -5.29 -19.03
C HIS A 186 -15.75 -5.32 -17.55
N PHE A 187 -14.49 -4.99 -17.22
CA PHE A 187 -13.97 -5.03 -15.86
C PHE A 187 -13.66 -3.64 -15.32
N GLU A 188 -13.96 -3.41 -14.04
CA GLU A 188 -13.62 -2.19 -13.32
C GLU A 188 -12.12 -1.86 -13.45
N GLU A 189 -11.80 -0.58 -13.63
CA GLU A 189 -10.44 -0.10 -13.97
C GLU A 189 -9.79 -0.82 -15.17
N ARG A 190 -10.58 -1.53 -15.99
CA ARG A 190 -10.15 -2.41 -17.08
C ARG A 190 -9.23 -3.55 -16.65
N ARG A 191 -9.34 -4.02 -15.41
CA ARG A 191 -8.43 -5.03 -14.88
C ARG A 191 -8.98 -6.44 -15.09
N VAL A 192 -8.80 -6.91 -16.32
CA VAL A 192 -9.24 -8.22 -16.82
C VAL A 192 -8.62 -9.40 -16.05
N PRO A 193 -9.29 -10.58 -15.99
CA PRO A 193 -8.72 -11.79 -15.41
C PRO A 193 -7.37 -12.16 -16.03
N ARG A 194 -6.42 -12.49 -15.16
CA ARG A 194 -5.06 -12.90 -15.56
C ARG A 194 -4.50 -13.94 -14.61
N LEU A 195 -3.60 -14.78 -15.11
CA LEU A 195 -2.89 -15.74 -14.29
C LEU A 195 -1.94 -15.04 -13.31
N CYS A 196 -2.01 -15.48 -12.05
CA CYS A 196 -1.07 -15.11 -10.99
C CYS A 196 -0.13 -16.27 -10.71
N TRP A 197 -0.71 -17.48 -10.61
CA TRP A 197 0.03 -18.68 -10.24
C TRP A 197 -0.58 -19.92 -10.84
N HIS A 198 0.27 -20.80 -11.38
CA HIS A 198 -0.12 -22.11 -11.84
C HIS A 198 0.31 -23.18 -10.81
N HIS A 199 -0.68 -23.85 -10.22
CA HIS A 199 -0.45 -24.92 -9.26
C HIS A 199 0.13 -26.15 -9.99
N PRO A 200 1.14 -26.85 -9.45
CA PRO A 200 1.74 -28.04 -10.09
C PRO A 200 0.74 -29.15 -10.45
N GLY A 201 -0.39 -29.21 -9.73
CA GLY A 201 -1.53 -30.09 -10.02
C GLY A 201 -2.42 -29.68 -11.21
N GLY A 202 -2.09 -28.59 -11.92
CA GLY A 202 -2.75 -28.14 -13.14
C GLY A 202 -3.88 -27.12 -12.97
N SER A 203 -4.12 -26.67 -11.74
CA SER A 203 -5.12 -25.62 -11.42
C SER A 203 -4.50 -24.23 -11.57
N ALA A 204 -5.28 -23.23 -11.98
CA ALA A 204 -4.82 -21.85 -12.13
C ALA A 204 -5.42 -20.94 -11.05
N LEU A 205 -4.59 -20.08 -10.46
CA LEU A 205 -5.02 -18.95 -9.66
C LEU A 205 -5.06 -17.70 -10.54
N LEU A 206 -6.26 -17.18 -10.74
CA LEU A 206 -6.54 -15.97 -11.50
C LEU A 206 -6.90 -14.83 -10.55
N ARG A 207 -6.69 -13.59 -11.00
CA ARG A 207 -7.20 -12.40 -10.32
C ARG A 207 -7.77 -11.41 -11.32
N ALA A 208 -8.85 -10.73 -10.94
CA ALA A 208 -9.50 -9.70 -11.74
C ALA A 208 -10.15 -8.65 -10.83
N ALA A 209 -10.41 -7.47 -11.40
CA ALA A 209 -11.33 -6.54 -10.79
C ALA A 209 -12.79 -7.03 -10.89
N ALA A 210 -13.71 -6.32 -10.25
CA ALA A 210 -15.13 -6.60 -10.38
C ALA A 210 -15.59 -6.41 -11.84
N PHE A 211 -16.63 -7.12 -12.20
CA PHE A 211 -17.30 -6.91 -13.48
C PHE A 211 -18.15 -5.63 -13.40
N HIS A 212 -18.14 -4.81 -14.45
CA HIS A 212 -18.99 -3.63 -14.52
C HIS A 212 -20.46 -4.05 -14.46
N THR A 213 -21.22 -3.49 -13.53
CA THR A 213 -22.63 -3.89 -13.29
C THR A 213 -23.56 -3.63 -14.48
N GLY A 214 -23.24 -2.63 -15.33
CA GLY A 214 -23.99 -2.30 -16.54
C GLY A 214 -23.43 -2.92 -17.83
N SER A 215 -22.44 -3.81 -17.72
CA SER A 215 -21.86 -4.47 -18.88
C SER A 215 -22.65 -5.73 -19.24
N GLU A 216 -23.07 -5.85 -20.50
CA GLU A 216 -23.66 -7.07 -21.03
C GLU A 216 -22.75 -7.61 -22.14
N PRO A 217 -21.89 -8.60 -21.85
CA PRO A 217 -21.00 -9.15 -22.87
C PRO A 217 -21.84 -9.89 -23.92
N GLY A 218 -21.57 -9.61 -25.19
CA GLY A 218 -22.17 -10.36 -26.29
C GLY A 218 -21.78 -11.84 -26.24
N SER A 219 -22.42 -12.66 -27.07
CA SER A 219 -22.15 -14.11 -27.11
C SER A 219 -20.68 -14.45 -27.40
N GLU A 220 -20.00 -13.66 -28.23
CA GLU A 220 -18.58 -13.83 -28.52
C GLU A 220 -17.69 -13.47 -27.32
N ASP A 221 -17.95 -12.34 -26.66
CA ASP A 221 -17.18 -11.91 -25.49
C ASP A 221 -17.42 -12.84 -24.30
N ALA A 222 -18.63 -13.38 -24.14
CA ALA A 222 -18.92 -14.40 -23.15
C ALA A 222 -18.09 -15.69 -23.38
N ARG A 223 -17.97 -16.16 -24.64
CA ARG A 223 -17.11 -17.29 -25.00
C ARG A 223 -15.63 -16.99 -24.76
N CYS A 224 -15.19 -15.77 -25.07
CA CYS A 224 -13.82 -15.34 -24.84
C CYS A 224 -13.51 -15.27 -23.34
N LEU A 225 -14.44 -14.78 -22.53
CA LEU A 225 -14.34 -14.74 -21.07
C LEU A 225 -14.30 -16.17 -20.49
N GLU A 226 -15.15 -17.07 -20.98
CA GLU A 226 -15.11 -18.47 -20.59
C GLU A 226 -13.75 -19.10 -20.94
N ALA A 227 -13.23 -18.87 -22.15
CA ALA A 227 -11.91 -19.34 -22.54
C ALA A 227 -10.79 -18.76 -21.65
N LEU A 228 -10.89 -17.49 -21.26
CA LEU A 228 -9.96 -16.81 -20.36
C LEU A 228 -9.96 -17.42 -18.95
N LEU A 229 -11.14 -17.73 -18.41
CA LEU A 229 -11.30 -18.22 -17.03
C LEU A 229 -11.00 -19.71 -16.89
N LEU A 230 -11.37 -20.50 -17.89
CA LEU A 230 -11.18 -21.95 -17.84
C LEU A 230 -9.80 -22.35 -18.37
N GLY A 231 -9.18 -21.56 -19.26
CA GLY A 231 -7.89 -21.90 -19.86
C GLY A 231 -7.89 -23.29 -20.52
N GLY A 232 -9.07 -23.76 -20.96
CA GLY A 232 -9.31 -25.10 -21.49
C GLY A 232 -9.32 -26.24 -20.45
N ARG A 233 -9.41 -25.96 -19.14
CA ARG A 233 -9.27 -26.97 -18.07
C ARG A 233 -10.18 -26.72 -16.86
N GLY A 234 -11.13 -27.62 -16.62
CA GLY A 234 -11.88 -27.75 -15.36
C GLY A 234 -12.73 -26.54 -14.98
N PRO A 235 -13.56 -26.63 -13.92
CA PRO A 235 -14.32 -25.49 -13.41
C PRO A 235 -13.40 -24.40 -12.83
N CYS A 236 -13.85 -23.15 -12.89
CA CYS A 236 -13.24 -22.02 -12.22
C CYS A 236 -14.17 -21.48 -11.12
N VAL A 237 -13.72 -21.50 -9.87
CA VAL A 237 -14.49 -21.03 -8.73
C VAL A 237 -14.21 -19.55 -8.49
N LEU A 238 -15.28 -18.75 -8.46
CA LEU A 238 -15.20 -17.34 -8.11
C LEU A 238 -15.10 -17.17 -6.60
N VAL A 239 -14.07 -16.49 -6.15
CA VAL A 239 -13.85 -16.11 -4.75
C VAL A 239 -13.87 -14.59 -4.65
N ARG A 240 -14.95 -14.06 -4.07
CA ARG A 240 -15.11 -12.62 -3.83
C ARG A 240 -14.34 -12.23 -2.58
N THR A 241 -13.34 -11.37 -2.74
CA THR A 241 -12.52 -10.86 -1.64
C THR A 241 -13.18 -9.67 -0.93
N ALA A 242 -14.24 -9.10 -1.50
CA ALA A 242 -15.08 -8.09 -0.85
C ALA A 242 -15.75 -8.57 0.45
N GLU A 243 -15.81 -9.89 0.68
CA GLU A 243 -16.29 -10.49 1.94
C GLU A 243 -15.25 -10.41 3.07
N LEU A 244 -14.00 -10.06 2.74
CA LEU A 244 -12.92 -9.79 3.70
C LEU A 244 -12.91 -8.31 4.13
N PRO A 245 -12.33 -7.99 5.30
CA PRO A 245 -12.22 -6.60 5.76
C PRO A 245 -11.43 -5.75 4.77
N GLY A 246 -12.04 -4.65 4.34
CA GLY A 246 -11.45 -3.76 3.35
C GLY A 246 -10.24 -3.00 3.89
N PRO A 247 -9.54 -2.24 3.01
CA PRO A 247 -8.40 -1.43 3.42
C PRO A 247 -8.71 -0.45 4.58
N ALA A 248 -9.92 0.09 4.63
CA ALA A 248 -10.38 0.98 5.71
C ALA A 248 -10.50 0.24 7.05
N ASP A 249 -11.02 -0.98 7.06
CA ASP A 249 -11.15 -1.80 8.25
C ASP A 249 -9.78 -2.23 8.78
N ILE A 250 -8.87 -2.60 7.87
CA ILE A 250 -7.47 -2.92 8.19
C ILE A 250 -6.77 -1.70 8.80
N GLN A 251 -6.98 -0.51 8.22
CA GLN A 251 -6.42 0.73 8.75
C GLN A 251 -6.97 1.05 10.15
N LEU A 252 -8.28 0.87 10.38
CA LEU A 252 -8.88 1.06 11.69
C LEU A 252 -8.33 0.06 12.71
N ALA A 253 -8.17 -1.21 12.34
CA ALA A 253 -7.56 -2.24 13.19
C ALA A 253 -6.10 -1.88 13.53
N HIS A 254 -5.33 -1.39 12.55
CA HIS A 254 -3.96 -0.89 12.77
C HIS A 254 -3.92 0.29 13.76
N LEU A 255 -4.83 1.25 13.64
CA LEU A 255 -4.90 2.40 14.57
C LEU A 255 -5.27 1.96 16.00
N LYS A 256 -6.18 1.00 16.14
CA LYS A 256 -6.52 0.40 17.45
C LYS A 256 -5.31 -0.32 18.07
N LEU A 257 -4.62 -1.15 17.29
CA LEU A 257 -3.38 -1.80 17.75
C LEU A 257 -2.34 -0.77 18.18
N ARG A 258 -2.17 0.28 17.38
CA ARG A 258 -1.24 1.37 17.69
C ARG A 258 -1.59 2.06 19.00
N ALA A 259 -2.87 2.32 19.28
CA ALA A 259 -3.29 2.90 20.54
C ALA A 259 -2.91 2.02 21.74
N LEU A 260 -3.03 0.69 21.61
CA LEU A 260 -2.64 -0.26 22.66
C LEU A 260 -1.12 -0.34 22.89
N CYS A 261 -0.32 -0.13 21.84
CA CYS A 261 1.15 -0.16 21.94
C CYS A 261 1.76 1.14 22.50
N LEU A 262 0.96 2.21 22.65
CA LEU A 262 1.43 3.49 23.16
C LEU A 262 1.39 3.52 24.69
N PRO A 263 2.48 3.95 25.35
CA PRO A 263 2.48 4.10 26.80
C PRO A 263 1.57 5.28 27.20
N GLY A 264 0.36 4.95 27.67
CA GLY A 264 -0.51 5.85 28.42
C GLY A 264 -0.24 5.74 29.93
N ASP A 265 -0.44 6.83 30.67
CA ASP A 265 -0.29 6.92 32.14
C ASP A 265 -1.38 6.16 32.93
N ALA A 266 -2.06 5.19 32.32
CA ALA A 266 -3.08 4.38 32.99
C ALA A 266 -2.53 2.98 33.27
N HIS A 267 -2.68 2.57 34.52
CA HIS A 267 -2.44 1.25 35.10
C HIS A 267 -2.34 0.10 34.09
N ARG A 268 -1.31 -0.75 34.31
CA ARG A 268 -1.21 -2.10 33.74
C ARG A 268 -2.44 -2.93 34.14
N ASP A 269 -3.57 -2.71 33.50
CA ASP A 269 -4.46 -3.82 33.21
C ASP A 269 -3.70 -4.74 32.25
N PRO A 270 -3.82 -6.07 32.40
CA PRO A 270 -3.13 -6.99 31.51
C PRO A 270 -3.56 -6.63 30.09
N PHE A 271 -2.59 -6.23 29.26
CA PHE A 271 -2.74 -6.00 27.82
C PHE A 271 -3.61 -7.08 27.12
N TRP A 272 -3.60 -8.28 27.68
CA TRP A 272 -4.43 -9.42 27.29
C TRP A 272 -5.91 -9.27 27.63
N GLY A 273 -6.25 -8.72 28.81
CA GLY A 273 -7.61 -8.49 29.30
C GLY A 273 -8.42 -7.53 28.43
N THR A 274 -7.78 -6.49 27.90
CA THR A 274 -8.37 -5.52 26.96
C THR A 274 -8.48 -6.05 25.53
N LEU A 275 -7.78 -7.14 25.20
CA LEU A 275 -7.93 -7.86 23.94
C LEU A 275 -9.04 -8.94 24.01
N THR A 276 -9.40 -9.43 25.21
CA THR A 276 -10.26 -10.60 25.43
C THR A 276 -11.76 -10.34 25.54
N PRO A 277 -12.39 -9.72 24.52
CA PRO A 277 -13.63 -10.35 24.06
C PRO A 277 -13.58 -10.78 22.59
N SER A 278 -12.55 -10.41 21.83
CA SER A 278 -12.44 -10.70 20.39
C SER A 278 -11.01 -11.09 20.01
N PRO A 279 -10.77 -11.98 19.03
CA PRO A 279 -9.40 -12.30 18.61
C PRO A 279 -8.65 -11.00 18.27
N PRO A 280 -7.38 -10.83 18.69
CA PRO A 280 -6.68 -9.54 18.63
C PRO A 280 -6.57 -8.96 17.21
N PHE A 281 -6.75 -9.81 16.18
CA PHE A 281 -6.73 -9.43 14.77
C PHE A 281 -7.75 -10.26 13.96
N PRO A 282 -9.06 -9.95 14.03
CA PRO A 282 -10.06 -10.69 13.27
C PRO A 282 -9.78 -10.61 11.77
N SER A 283 -9.27 -9.46 11.30
CA SER A 283 -8.91 -9.26 9.90
C SER A 283 -7.79 -10.17 9.41
N LEU A 284 -6.70 -10.28 10.17
CA LEU A 284 -5.60 -11.17 9.83
C LEU A 284 -6.06 -12.63 9.77
N ARG A 285 -6.86 -13.05 10.76
CA ARG A 285 -7.40 -14.41 10.83
C ARG A 285 -8.29 -14.71 9.62
N SER A 286 -9.16 -13.79 9.23
CA SER A 286 -10.04 -13.97 8.07
C SER A 286 -9.25 -14.08 6.76
N CYS A 287 -8.26 -13.21 6.54
CA CYS A 287 -7.42 -13.28 5.35
C CYS A 287 -6.61 -14.58 5.27
N LEU A 288 -6.01 -15.02 6.38
CA LEU A 288 -5.26 -16.28 6.44
C LEU A 288 -6.16 -17.50 6.20
N ARG A 289 -7.35 -17.54 6.83
CA ARG A 289 -8.32 -18.61 6.59
C ARG A 289 -8.74 -18.68 5.14
N LYS A 290 -9.01 -17.53 4.51
CA LYS A 290 -9.40 -17.48 3.10
C LYS A 290 -8.27 -17.92 2.18
N ALA A 291 -7.02 -17.55 2.49
CA ALA A 291 -5.86 -18.04 1.74
C ALA A 291 -5.71 -19.58 1.83
N VAL A 292 -5.94 -20.17 3.01
CA VAL A 292 -5.93 -21.63 3.19
C VAL A 292 -7.06 -22.30 2.41
N GLU A 293 -8.27 -21.73 2.42
CA GLU A 293 -9.41 -22.21 1.63
C GLU A 293 -9.08 -22.21 0.13
N VAL A 294 -8.59 -21.09 -0.40
CA VAL A 294 -8.19 -20.96 -1.80
C VAL A 294 -7.06 -21.93 -2.17
N ALA A 295 -6.04 -22.07 -1.31
CA ALA A 295 -4.96 -23.03 -1.55
C ALA A 295 -5.47 -24.49 -1.57
N SER A 296 -6.44 -24.81 -0.72
CA SER A 296 -7.07 -26.13 -0.68
C SER A 296 -7.91 -26.42 -1.94
N LEU A 297 -8.63 -25.42 -2.45
CA LEU A 297 -9.36 -25.52 -3.72
C LEU A 297 -8.40 -25.80 -4.89
N LEU A 298 -7.28 -25.06 -4.96
CA LEU A 298 -6.28 -25.26 -6.01
C LEU A 298 -5.60 -26.65 -5.92
N ALA A 299 -5.38 -27.15 -4.70
CA ALA A 299 -4.80 -28.47 -4.46
C ALA A 299 -5.74 -29.62 -4.84
N GLY A 300 -7.06 -29.41 -4.73
CA GLY A 300 -8.12 -30.33 -5.17
C GLY A 300 -8.21 -30.41 -6.70
N ARG A 301 -7.21 -31.06 -7.32
CA ARG A 301 -7.00 -31.28 -8.79
C ARG A 301 -8.13 -30.81 -9.71
N ARG A 302 -7.79 -29.96 -10.68
CA ARG A 302 -8.66 -29.43 -11.77
C ARG A 302 -9.67 -28.35 -11.38
N CYS A 303 -9.46 -27.63 -10.29
CA CYS A 303 -10.28 -26.47 -9.93
C CYS A 303 -9.45 -25.20 -9.97
N SER A 304 -9.65 -24.37 -10.99
CA SER A 304 -9.07 -23.03 -11.02
C SER A 304 -9.85 -22.10 -10.09
N VAL A 305 -9.22 -21.04 -9.62
CA VAL A 305 -9.84 -20.06 -8.72
C VAL A 305 -9.65 -18.66 -9.28
N LEU A 306 -10.73 -17.89 -9.38
CA LEU A 306 -10.67 -16.46 -9.69
C LEU A 306 -10.87 -15.65 -8.40
N LEU A 307 -9.86 -14.89 -8.00
CA LEU A 307 -9.97 -13.87 -6.97
C LEU A 307 -10.56 -12.60 -7.57
N GLN A 308 -11.65 -12.10 -7.00
CA GLN A 308 -12.31 -10.88 -7.45
C GLN A 308 -12.47 -9.87 -6.31
N GLU A 309 -11.92 -8.69 -6.53
CA GLU A 309 -12.01 -7.50 -5.68
C GLU A 309 -12.55 -6.35 -6.53
N PRO A 310 -13.25 -5.34 -5.99
CA PRO A 310 -13.71 -4.18 -6.77
C PRO A 310 -12.64 -3.58 -7.70
N SER A 311 -11.44 -3.31 -7.18
CA SER A 311 -10.34 -2.72 -7.96
C SER A 311 -9.19 -3.68 -8.26
N ASP A 312 -9.13 -4.88 -7.67
CA ASP A 312 -8.00 -5.82 -7.81
C ASP A 312 -6.63 -5.20 -7.48
N ARG A 313 -6.56 -4.41 -6.40
CA ARG A 313 -5.35 -3.66 -6.05
C ARG A 313 -4.92 -3.82 -4.60
N ASP A 314 -5.71 -4.45 -3.74
CA ASP A 314 -5.40 -4.61 -2.32
C ASP A 314 -5.51 -6.08 -1.90
N LEU A 315 -6.70 -6.55 -1.56
CA LEU A 315 -6.92 -7.88 -0.98
C LEU A 315 -6.61 -9.01 -1.96
N ASN A 316 -6.82 -8.79 -3.26
CA ASN A 316 -6.38 -9.75 -4.27
C ASN A 316 -4.86 -9.93 -4.27
N CYS A 317 -4.07 -8.84 -4.12
CA CYS A 317 -2.62 -8.92 -3.99
C CYS A 317 -2.22 -9.74 -2.76
N LEU A 318 -2.88 -9.47 -1.62
CA LEU A 318 -2.63 -10.17 -0.36
C LEU A 318 -2.93 -11.65 -0.47
N LEU A 319 -4.13 -12.03 -0.93
CA LEU A 319 -4.51 -13.44 -1.05
C LEU A 319 -3.66 -14.17 -2.09
N ALA A 320 -3.41 -13.57 -3.26
CA ALA A 320 -2.55 -14.19 -4.27
C ALA A 320 -1.14 -14.45 -3.74
N SER A 321 -0.60 -13.54 -2.94
CA SER A 321 0.71 -13.71 -2.30
C SER A 321 0.70 -14.81 -1.23
N LEU A 322 -0.32 -14.82 -0.35
CA LEU A 322 -0.43 -15.82 0.71
C LEU A 322 -0.64 -17.24 0.15
N VAL A 323 -1.48 -17.40 -0.87
CA VAL A 323 -1.71 -18.69 -1.52
C VAL A 323 -0.42 -19.24 -2.12
N GLN A 324 0.39 -18.38 -2.75
CA GLN A 324 1.68 -18.78 -3.30
C GLN A 324 2.71 -19.11 -2.22
N LEU A 325 2.73 -18.36 -1.11
CA LEU A 325 3.57 -18.70 0.04
C LEU A 325 3.23 -20.08 0.63
N LEU A 326 1.95 -20.46 0.60
CA LEU A 326 1.49 -21.77 1.04
C LEU A 326 1.82 -22.89 0.03
N GLY A 327 1.67 -22.62 -1.27
CA GLY A 327 1.71 -23.63 -2.33
C GLY A 327 3.01 -23.73 -3.13
N ASP A 328 3.87 -22.72 -3.10
CA ASP A 328 5.07 -22.62 -3.94
C ASP A 328 6.35 -22.48 -3.08
N PRO A 329 7.21 -23.51 -3.01
CA PRO A 329 8.48 -23.44 -2.28
C PRO A 329 9.40 -22.30 -2.74
N HIS A 330 9.39 -21.94 -4.03
CA HIS A 330 10.25 -20.87 -4.54
C HIS A 330 9.92 -19.53 -3.89
N SER A 331 8.63 -19.25 -3.68
CA SER A 331 8.15 -18.00 -3.07
C SER A 331 8.61 -17.80 -1.62
N ARG A 332 9.10 -18.86 -0.95
CA ARG A 332 9.64 -18.83 0.42
C ARG A 332 11.16 -18.62 0.47
N THR A 333 11.83 -18.58 -0.68
CA THR A 333 13.23 -18.14 -0.79
C THR A 333 13.29 -16.61 -0.81
N LEU A 334 14.42 -16.01 -0.42
CA LEU A 334 14.56 -14.54 -0.46
C LEU A 334 14.33 -13.98 -1.89
N PRO A 335 14.97 -14.50 -2.96
CA PRO A 335 14.74 -13.97 -4.30
C PRO A 335 13.33 -14.26 -4.82
N GLY A 336 12.76 -15.42 -4.49
CA GLY A 336 11.39 -15.75 -4.90
C GLY A 336 10.34 -14.91 -4.18
N PHE A 337 10.53 -14.60 -2.89
CA PHE A 337 9.66 -13.68 -2.17
C PHE A 337 9.76 -12.26 -2.71
N GLN A 338 10.97 -11.78 -3.01
CA GLN A 338 11.15 -10.48 -3.65
C GLN A 338 10.49 -10.43 -5.03
N SER A 339 10.66 -11.47 -5.86
CA SER A 339 10.00 -11.59 -7.17
C SER A 339 8.48 -11.64 -7.04
N LEU A 340 7.95 -12.35 -6.04
CA LEU A 340 6.52 -12.39 -5.73
C LEU A 340 5.98 -10.99 -5.41
N LEU A 341 6.67 -10.21 -4.59
CA LEU A 341 6.28 -8.83 -4.26
C LEU A 341 6.35 -7.93 -5.49
N GLN A 342 7.40 -8.07 -6.31
CA GLN A 342 7.51 -7.32 -7.56
C GLN A 342 6.33 -7.61 -8.48
N ARG A 343 5.93 -8.88 -8.64
CA ARG A 343 4.81 -9.23 -9.52
C ARG A 343 3.44 -8.87 -8.95
N GLU A 344 3.12 -9.32 -7.75
CA GLU A 344 1.76 -9.25 -7.20
C GLU A 344 1.39 -7.90 -6.60
N TRP A 345 2.38 -7.06 -6.29
CA TRP A 345 2.17 -5.74 -5.68
C TRP A 345 2.66 -4.62 -6.58
N VAL A 346 3.92 -4.65 -7.02
CA VAL A 346 4.50 -3.53 -7.78
C VAL A 346 3.96 -3.52 -9.21
N ALA A 347 4.22 -4.57 -9.98
CA ALA A 347 3.78 -4.71 -11.37
C ALA A 347 2.26 -4.77 -11.49
N ALA A 348 1.57 -5.42 -10.53
CA ALA A 348 0.12 -5.41 -10.46
C ALA A 348 -0.48 -4.03 -10.09
N GLY A 349 0.33 -3.03 -9.73
CA GLY A 349 -0.11 -1.66 -9.54
C GLY A 349 -0.79 -1.39 -8.19
N HIS A 350 -0.40 -2.06 -7.11
CA HIS A 350 -0.86 -1.69 -5.76
C HIS A 350 -0.50 -0.21 -5.49
N PRO A 351 -1.45 0.63 -5.07
CA PRO A 351 -1.24 2.07 -4.95
C PRO A 351 -0.48 2.43 -3.66
N PHE A 352 0.78 1.96 -3.53
CA PHE A 352 1.64 2.22 -2.38
C PHE A 352 1.66 3.69 -1.95
N PRO A 353 1.82 4.69 -2.86
CA PRO A 353 1.85 6.10 -2.45
C PRO A 353 0.55 6.55 -1.78
N HIS A 354 -0.60 6.09 -2.27
CA HIS A 354 -1.89 6.46 -1.69
C HIS A 354 -2.12 5.73 -0.36
N ARG A 355 -1.80 4.43 -0.27
CA ARG A 355 -1.98 3.64 0.97
C ARG A 355 -1.00 4.03 2.08
N LEU A 356 0.21 4.45 1.73
CA LEU A 356 1.22 4.93 2.67
C LEU A 356 1.05 6.43 3.00
N GLY A 357 -0.02 7.09 2.56
CA GLY A 357 -0.30 8.49 2.85
C GLY A 357 0.64 9.50 2.17
N SER A 358 1.36 9.06 1.13
CA SER A 358 2.30 9.86 0.34
C SER A 358 1.63 10.64 -0.81
N GLY A 359 0.34 10.42 -1.05
CA GLY A 359 -0.44 11.07 -2.11
C GLY A 359 -1.42 12.17 -1.65
N ASN A 360 -1.63 12.35 -0.35
CA ASN A 360 -2.45 13.46 0.15
C ASN A 360 -1.56 14.66 0.44
N GLY A 361 -1.36 15.51 -0.57
CA GLY A 361 -1.36 16.93 -0.31
C GLY A 361 -2.55 17.25 0.59
N ALA A 362 -2.34 18.11 1.59
CA ALA A 362 -3.35 18.56 2.52
C ALA A 362 -4.69 18.81 1.79
N CYS A 363 -5.66 17.91 1.97
CA CYS A 363 -7.03 18.17 1.61
C CYS A 363 -7.49 19.27 2.55
N ALA A 364 -7.44 20.50 2.05
CA ALA A 364 -8.08 21.66 2.63
C ALA A 364 -9.59 21.41 2.62
N THR A 365 -10.12 20.75 3.64
CA THR A 365 -11.52 20.88 4.01
C THR A 365 -11.65 22.08 4.94
N ALA A 366 -11.66 23.27 4.35
CA ALA A 366 -12.14 24.46 5.02
C ALA A 366 -13.66 24.34 5.17
N ARG A 367 -14.11 23.79 6.31
CA ARG A 367 -15.45 24.08 6.83
C ARG A 367 -15.34 25.34 7.68
N SER A 368 -15.68 26.49 7.10
CA SER A 368 -15.90 27.73 7.84
C SER A 368 -17.33 27.74 8.37
N SER A 369 -17.49 27.59 9.67
CA SER A 369 -18.68 28.01 10.41
C SER A 369 -18.50 29.45 10.87
N GLY A 370 -19.42 30.35 10.49
CA GLY A 370 -19.74 31.55 11.29
C GLY A 370 -19.53 32.92 10.65
N SER A 371 -20.62 33.45 10.07
CA SER A 371 -21.15 34.82 10.28
C SER A 371 -20.26 36.04 10.07
N ALA A 372 -20.48 36.77 8.96
CA ALA A 372 -20.77 38.22 9.01
C ALA A 372 -21.31 38.72 7.64
N SER A 373 -22.53 39.28 7.70
CA SER A 373 -23.09 40.39 6.90
C SER A 373 -22.50 40.76 5.53
N GLY A 374 -23.37 40.80 4.51
CA GLY A 374 -23.15 41.67 3.33
C GLY A 374 -23.79 41.19 2.03
N THR A 375 -25.01 41.68 1.77
CA THR A 375 -25.63 41.95 0.45
C THR A 375 -25.48 40.94 -0.70
N ARG A 376 -26.63 40.33 -1.01
CA ARG A 376 -26.99 39.48 -2.14
C ARG A 376 -27.01 40.28 -3.47
N GLN A 377 -26.35 39.77 -4.51
CA GLN A 377 -26.75 39.99 -5.91
C GLN A 377 -26.40 38.74 -6.73
N GLU A 378 -27.46 38.13 -7.28
CA GLU A 378 -27.44 37.00 -8.20
C GLU A 378 -27.19 37.49 -9.62
N LEU A 379 -26.40 36.77 -10.43
CA LEU A 379 -26.61 36.66 -11.87
C LEU A 379 -26.15 35.27 -12.39
N PRO A 380 -26.82 34.70 -13.41
CA PRO A 380 -26.65 33.31 -13.87
C PRO A 380 -25.72 33.22 -15.09
N TRP A 381 -25.11 32.06 -15.32
CA TRP A 381 -24.42 31.76 -16.58
C TRP A 381 -25.14 30.62 -17.31
N GLU A 382 -25.53 30.89 -18.57
CA GLU A 382 -26.10 29.93 -19.52
C GLU A 382 -25.03 29.01 -20.13
N PRO A 383 -25.41 27.81 -20.60
CA PRO A 383 -24.56 26.95 -21.42
C PRO A 383 -24.70 27.22 -22.93
N LEU A 384 -23.57 27.29 -23.62
CA LEU A 384 -23.46 27.44 -25.09
C LEU A 384 -24.01 26.22 -25.83
N ALA A 385 -24.99 26.44 -26.72
CA ALA A 385 -25.54 25.46 -27.65
C ALA A 385 -24.74 25.39 -28.96
N LEU A 386 -24.40 24.17 -29.39
CA LEU A 386 -23.91 23.85 -30.74
C LEU A 386 -25.09 23.80 -31.72
N GLN A 387 -25.00 24.58 -32.80
CA GLN A 387 -25.93 24.52 -33.93
C GLN A 387 -25.53 23.40 -34.91
N SER A 388 -26.54 22.67 -35.39
CA SER A 388 -26.53 22.00 -36.69
C SER A 388 -27.92 22.17 -37.34
N PRO A 389 -28.03 22.38 -38.66
CA PRO A 389 -29.28 22.76 -39.31
C PRO A 389 -30.13 21.55 -39.73
N SER A 390 -31.45 21.70 -39.66
CA SER A 390 -32.46 20.78 -40.23
C SER A 390 -32.52 20.87 -41.76
N PRO A 391 -32.97 19.81 -42.46
CA PRO A 391 -33.41 19.90 -43.84
C PRO A 391 -34.92 20.14 -43.94
N ALA A 392 -35.30 21.03 -44.86
CA ALA A 392 -36.43 20.88 -45.77
C ALA A 392 -36.07 21.61 -47.07
#